data_AF-A0A528N2I8-F1
#
_entry.id   AF-A0A528N2I8-F1
#
_cell.length_a   1.000
_cell.length_b   1.000
_cell.length_c   1.000
_cell.angle_alpha   90.00
_cell.angle_beta   90.00
_cell.angle_gamma   90.00
#
_symmetry.space_group_name_H-M   'P 1'
#
loop_
_entity.id
_entity.type
_entity.pdbx_description
1 polymer ?
#
loop_
_entity_poly.entity_id
_entity_poly.type
_entity_poly.pdbx_seq_one_letter_code
_entity_poly.pdbx_strand_id
1 'polypeptide(L)'
;YRDNMTEALPVLEKHGAPITIYVAPGLINGAADLWWEVVEDIVSARNRLVLTTPNGPVTFDCSTPGKKIQAFARLHDHLTLE
;
A
#
# COMPACT_ATOMS: atom_id res chain seq x y z
N TYR A 1 -4.25 -2.52 14.80
CA TYR A 1 -5.14 -1.87 15.80
C TYR A 1 -5.16 -2.57 17.16
N ARG A 2 -5.03 -3.90 17.27
CA ARG A 2 -4.94 -4.58 18.58
C ARG A 2 -3.74 -4.10 19.40
N ASP A 3 -2.62 -3.93 18.73
CA ASP A 3 -1.38 -3.31 19.21
C ASP A 3 -1.59 -1.94 19.86
N ASN A 4 -2.49 -1.11 19.35
CA ASN A 4 -2.82 0.16 20.02
C ASN A 4 -3.37 -0.06 21.43
N MET A 5 -4.12 -1.14 21.66
CA MET A 5 -4.68 -1.49 22.96
C MET A 5 -3.68 -2.25 23.84
N THR A 6 -2.93 -3.20 23.28
CA THR A 6 -2.06 -4.09 24.08
C THR A 6 -0.68 -3.51 24.32
N GLU A 7 -0.15 -2.72 23.38
CA GLU A 7 1.21 -2.18 23.44
C GLU A 7 1.22 -0.66 23.70
N ALA A 8 0.46 0.12 22.93
CA ALA A 8 0.55 1.59 22.99
C ALA A 8 -0.18 2.19 24.20
N LEU A 9 -1.42 1.75 24.46
CA LEU A 9 -2.26 2.30 25.53
C LEU A 9 -1.61 2.23 26.93
N PRO A 10 -1.01 1.11 27.38
CA PRO A 10 -0.39 1.04 28.72
C PRO A 10 0.75 2.05 28.91
N VAL A 11 1.50 2.34 27.84
CA VAL A 11 2.58 3.34 27.86
C VAL A 11 1.99 4.73 28.05
N LEU A 12 0.95 5.07 27.30
CA LEU A 12 0.34 6.40 27.34
C LEU A 12 -0.37 6.67 28.68
N GLU A 13 -1.05 5.67 29.24
CA GLU A 13 -1.67 5.74 30.57
C GLU A 13 -0.63 6.00 31.67
N LYS A 14 0.52 5.30 31.63
CA LYS A 14 1.62 5.50 32.59
C LYS A 14 2.12 6.95 32.61
N HIS A 15 2.02 7.66 31.49
CA HIS A 15 2.47 9.05 31.35
C HIS A 15 1.32 10.07 31.43
N GLY A 16 0.09 9.64 31.69
CA GLY A 16 -1.08 10.53 31.70
C GLY A 16 -1.34 11.21 30.34
N ALA A 17 -0.88 10.60 29.25
CA ALA A 17 -0.98 11.15 27.91
C ALA A 17 -2.30 10.70 27.24
N PRO A 18 -3.13 11.61 26.72
CA PRO A 18 -4.36 11.24 26.02
C PRO A 18 -4.05 10.60 24.65
N ILE A 19 -4.94 9.68 24.22
CA ILE A 19 -4.87 9.02 22.91
C ILE A 19 -6.22 9.08 22.19
N THR A 20 -6.17 9.20 20.87
CA THR A 20 -7.32 9.01 19.97
C THR A 20 -6.86 8.15 18.79
N ILE A 21 -7.65 7.12 18.45
CA ILE A 21 -7.36 6.21 17.35
C ILE A 21 -8.39 6.44 16.25
N TYR A 22 -7.93 6.82 15.06
CA TYR A 22 -8.75 6.87 13.86
C TYR A 22 -8.74 5.50 13.19
N VAL A 23 -9.83 4.77 13.33
CA VAL A 23 -9.98 3.43 12.75
C VAL A 23 -10.48 3.57 11.32
N ALA A 24 -9.99 2.72 10.42
CA ALA A 24 -10.49 2.56 9.05
C ALA A 24 -11.22 1.20 8.92
N PRO A 25 -12.52 1.09 9.30
CA PRO A 25 -13.23 -0.19 9.31
C PRO A 25 -13.26 -0.87 7.94
N GLY A 26 -13.33 -0.09 6.86
CA GLY A 26 -13.33 -0.57 5.48
C GLY A 26 -12.11 -1.45 5.13
N LEU A 27 -10.95 -1.14 5.70
CA LEU A 27 -9.74 -1.96 5.51
C LEU A 27 -9.76 -3.21 6.40
N ILE A 28 -10.31 -3.09 7.61
CA ILE A 28 -10.35 -4.20 8.58
C ILE A 28 -11.36 -5.27 8.15
N ASN A 29 -12.50 -4.84 7.61
CA ASN A 29 -13.57 -5.73 7.20
C ASN A 29 -13.45 -6.18 5.73
N GLY A 30 -12.40 -5.76 5.02
CA GLY A 30 -12.18 -6.09 3.61
C GLY A 30 -13.18 -5.44 2.64
N ALA A 31 -13.86 -4.36 3.05
CA ALA A 31 -14.73 -3.60 2.15
C ALA A 31 -13.94 -2.62 1.24
N ALA A 32 -12.65 -2.42 1.50
CA ALA A 32 -11.75 -1.65 0.66
C ALA A 32 -10.36 -2.32 0.65
N ASP A 33 -9.70 -2.25 -0.50
CA ASP A 33 -8.34 -2.74 -0.68
C ASP A 33 -7.33 -1.60 -0.55
N LEU A 34 -6.14 -1.93 -0.06
CA LEU A 34 -4.99 -1.05 -0.13
C LEU A 34 -4.48 -1.05 -1.57
N TRP A 35 -4.57 0.10 -2.25
CA TRP A 35 -4.23 0.19 -3.67
C TRP A 35 -2.81 -0.30 -3.96
N TRP A 36 -1.85 -0.05 -3.05
CA TRP A 36 -0.47 -0.47 -3.22
C TRP A 36 -0.31 -1.99 -3.13
N GLU A 37 -1.04 -2.67 -2.25
CA GLU A 37 -1.05 -4.14 -2.19
C GLU A 37 -1.63 -4.73 -3.47
N VAL A 38 -2.70 -4.13 -4.00
CA VAL A 38 -3.28 -4.54 -5.29
C VAL A 38 -2.27 -4.37 -6.43
N VAL A 39 -1.51 -3.27 -6.45
CA VAL A 39 -0.44 -3.06 -7.44
C VAL A 39 0.67 -4.09 -7.29
N GLU A 40 1.09 -4.41 -6.07
CA GLU A 40 2.08 -5.44 -5.80
C GLU A 40 1.63 -6.81 -6.31
N ASP A 41 0.38 -7.19 -6.08
CA ASP A 41 -0.20 -8.43 -6.60
C ASP A 41 -0.24 -8.47 -8.13
N ILE A 42 -0.62 -7.35 -8.75
CA ILE A 42 -0.64 -7.22 -10.21
C ILE A 42 0.78 -7.39 -10.78
N VAL A 43 1.76 -6.69 -10.23
CA VAL A 43 3.16 -6.76 -10.65
C VAL A 43 3.74 -8.16 -10.42
N SER A 44 3.40 -8.79 -9.30
CA SER A 44 3.90 -10.12 -8.91
C SER A 44 3.40 -11.23 -9.82
N ALA A 45 2.18 -11.13 -10.34
CA ALA A 45 1.59 -12.20 -11.16
C ALA A 45 1.81 -12.07 -12.68
N ARG A 46 2.47 -11.01 -13.19
CA ARG A 46 2.67 -10.81 -14.63
C ARG A 46 4.14 -10.62 -15.00
N ASN A 47 4.49 -10.92 -16.26
CA ASN A 47 5.82 -10.65 -16.82
C ASN A 47 5.89 -9.32 -17.58
N ARG A 48 4.74 -8.73 -17.91
CA ARG A 48 4.62 -7.45 -18.61
C ARG A 48 3.31 -6.78 -18.20
N LEU A 49 3.37 -5.47 -17.97
CA LEU A 49 2.21 -4.62 -17.71
C LEU A 49 2.19 -3.43 -18.67
N VAL A 50 0.99 -2.92 -18.97
CA VAL A 50 0.81 -1.70 -19.75
C VAL A 50 -0.15 -0.80 -18.98
N LEU A 51 0.30 0.41 -18.66
CA LEU A 51 -0.51 1.45 -18.06
C LEU A 51 -0.87 2.48 -19.13
N THR A 52 -2.16 2.81 -19.25
CA THR A 52 -2.59 3.89 -20.14
C THR A 52 -2.53 5.20 -19.38
N THR A 53 -1.73 6.15 -19.85
CA THR A 53 -1.60 7.49 -19.24
C THR A 53 -2.06 8.57 -20.23
N PRO A 54 -2.30 9.82 -19.81
CA PRO A 54 -2.60 10.93 -20.71
C PRO A 54 -1.53 11.17 -21.78
N ASN A 55 -0.27 10.82 -21.49
CA ASN A 55 0.87 10.97 -22.41
C ASN A 55 1.09 9.72 -23.30
N GLY A 56 0.19 8.73 -23.23
CA GLY A 56 0.27 7.48 -23.98
C GLY A 56 0.57 6.26 -23.09
N PRO A 57 0.63 5.06 -23.70
CA PRO A 57 0.84 3.82 -22.97
C PRO A 57 2.28 3.68 -22.48
N VAL A 58 2.44 3.35 -21.19
CA VAL A 58 3.72 3.02 -20.57
C VAL A 58 3.80 1.51 -20.33
N THR A 59 4.83 0.87 -20.84
CA THR A 59 5.07 -0.57 -20.61
C THR A 59 6.05 -0.77 -19.46
N PHE A 60 5.74 -1.73 -18.59
CA PHE A 60 6.61 -2.21 -17.52
C PHE A 60 7.02 -3.65 -17.81
N ASP A 61 8.32 -3.91 -17.66
CA ASP A 61 8.86 -5.27 -17.68
C ASP A 61 8.82 -5.82 -16.25
N CYS A 62 8.24 -6.99 -16.08
CA CYS A 62 8.09 -7.69 -14.81
C CYS A 62 8.62 -9.13 -14.91
N SER A 63 9.48 -9.42 -15.89
CA SER A 63 10.00 -10.76 -16.20
C SER A 63 10.97 -11.34 -15.17
N THR A 64 11.51 -10.52 -14.28
CA THR A 64 12.43 -10.96 -13.21
C THR A 64 12.05 -10.30 -11.88
N PRO A 65 12.47 -10.87 -10.73
CA PRO A 65 12.21 -10.27 -9.43
C PRO A 65 12.71 -8.81 -9.33
N GLY A 66 13.92 -8.52 -9.81
CA GLY A 66 14.46 -7.16 -9.80
C GLY A 66 13.65 -6.19 -10.65
N LYS A 67 13.13 -6.64 -11.80
CA LYS A 67 12.27 -5.83 -12.66
C LYS A 67 10.88 -5.61 -12.07
N LYS A 68 10.33 -6.60 -11.34
CA LYS A 68 9.10 -6.44 -10.56
C LYS A 68 9.24 -5.35 -9.50
N ILE A 69 10.35 -5.36 -8.73
CA ILE A 69 10.61 -4.31 -7.73
C ILE A 69 10.67 -2.92 -8.39
N GLN A 70 11.36 -2.80 -9.52
CA GLN A 70 11.44 -1.53 -10.27
C GLN A 70 10.08 -1.09 -10.83
N ALA A 71 9.28 -2.03 -11.34
CA ALA A 71 7.94 -1.75 -11.84
C ALA A 71 7.00 -1.29 -10.71
N PHE A 72 7.04 -1.97 -9.56
CA PHE A 72 6.29 -1.61 -8.37
C PHE A 72 6.64 -0.19 -7.90
N ALA A 73 7.93 0.12 -7.73
CA ALA A 73 8.37 1.45 -7.31
C ALA A 73 7.88 2.55 -8.25
N ARG A 74 8.01 2.35 -9.57
CA ARG A 74 7.55 3.33 -10.56
C ARG A 74 6.03 3.51 -10.58
N LEU A 75 5.27 2.42 -10.40
CA LEU A 75 3.80 2.49 -10.32
C LEU A 75 3.35 3.16 -9.02
N HIS A 76 4.02 2.85 -7.91
CA HIS A 76 3.78 3.49 -6.62
C HIS A 76 4.01 5.01 -6.69
N ASP A 77 5.16 5.44 -7.22
CA ASP A 77 5.50 6.86 -7.38
C ASP A 77 4.48 7.58 -8.27
N HIS A 78 4.08 6.94 -9.38
CA HIS A 78 3.10 7.51 -10.29
C HIS A 78 1.73 7.71 -9.63
N LEU A 79 1.19 6.69 -8.96
CA LEU A 79 -0.13 6.75 -8.31
C LEU A 79 -0.16 7.62 -7.04
N THR A 80 1.00 7.94 -6.47
CA THR A 80 1.10 8.83 -5.30
C THR A 80 1.16 10.31 -5.70
N LEU A 81 1.68 10.61 -6.89
CA LEU A 81 1.93 11.98 -7.37
C LEU A 81 0.83 12.54 -8.29
N GLU A 82 -0.16 11.73 -8.67
CA GLU A 82 -1.40 12.20 -9.33
C GLU A 82 -2.34 12.90 -8.34
#